data_AF-A0A6J6GKD3-F1
#
_entry.id   AF-A0A6J6GKD3-F1
#
_cell.length_a   1.000
_cell.length_b   1.000
_cell.length_c   1.000
_cell.angle_alpha   90.00
_cell.angle_beta   90.00
_cell.angle_gamma   90.00
#
_symmetry.space_group_name_H-M   'P 1'
#
loop_
_entity.id
_entity.type
_entity.pdbx_description
1 polymer ?
#
loop_
_entity_poly.entity_id
_entity_poly.type
_entity_poly.pdbx_seq_one_letter_code
_entity_poly.pdbx_strand_id
1 'polypeptide(L)'
;MGGDHRNIAKIVIEEEIEAIVIGLPLNMDGTEGSAAQSARKEAERMATVVGVPIHVHDERRSTVEADRVLMERNMNAQTRRGVIDKVAAAVILQSWLDTRRHQGSL
;
A
#
# COMPACT_ATOMS: atom_id res chain seq x y z
N MET A 1 0.52 12.05 15.27
CA MET A 1 0.91 10.94 14.35
C MET A 1 0.42 9.55 14.78
N GLY A 2 -0.05 9.31 16.02
CA GLY A 2 -0.62 7.99 16.44
C GLY A 2 -2.16 7.89 16.41
N GLY A 3 -2.85 8.77 15.68
CA GLY A 3 -4.31 8.71 15.51
C GLY A 3 -4.70 7.68 14.45
N ASP A 4 -3.98 7.70 13.33
CA ASP A 4 -4.31 6.87 12.17
C ASP A 4 -4.07 5.38 12.43
N HIS A 5 -3.00 5.00 13.14
CA HIS A 5 -2.74 3.59 13.49
C HIS A 5 -3.83 2.96 14.35
N ARG A 6 -4.41 3.73 15.28
CA ARG A 6 -5.52 3.24 16.11
C ARG A 6 -6.80 3.08 15.30
N ASN A 7 -7.05 3.94 14.31
CA ASN A 7 -8.18 3.79 13.41
C ASN A 7 -7.99 2.58 12.49
N ILE A 8 -6.78 2.36 11.96
CA ILE A 8 -6.45 1.16 11.19
C ILE A 8 -6.64 -0.10 12.04
N ALA A 9 -6.18 -0.12 13.29
CA ALA A 9 -6.37 -1.25 14.18
C ALA A 9 -7.85 -1.57 14.46
N LYS A 10 -8.72 -0.54 14.53
CA LYS A 10 -10.17 -0.76 14.61
C LYS A 10 -10.71 -1.43 13.35
N ILE A 11 -10.35 -0.93 12.18
CA ILE A 11 -10.74 -1.51 10.89
C ILE A 11 -10.27 -2.97 10.78
N VAL A 12 -9.06 -3.27 11.24
CA VAL A 12 -8.53 -4.65 11.25
C VAL A 12 -9.44 -5.59 12.04
N ILE A 13 -9.97 -5.14 13.18
CA ILE A 13 -10.89 -5.93 14.00
C ILE A 13 -12.28 -6.00 13.37
N GLU A 14 -12.82 -4.86 12.94
CA GLU A 14 -14.19 -4.73 12.40
C GLU A 14 -14.39 -5.51 11.10
N GLU A 15 -13.37 -5.53 10.24
CA GLU A 15 -13.40 -6.16 8.92
C GLU A 15 -12.66 -7.52 8.89
N GLU A 16 -12.27 -8.05 10.05
CA GLU A 16 -11.58 -9.34 10.20
C GLU A 16 -10.34 -9.48 9.28
N ILE A 17 -9.56 -8.40 9.17
CA ILE A 17 -8.39 -8.36 8.27
C ILE A 17 -7.30 -9.29 8.79
N GLU A 18 -6.80 -10.19 7.95
CA GLU A 18 -5.76 -11.15 8.33
C GLU A 18 -4.33 -10.62 8.15
N ALA A 19 -4.12 -9.64 7.26
CA ALA A 19 -2.82 -9.05 7.00
C ALA A 19 -2.92 -7.67 6.34
N ILE A 20 -1.91 -6.84 6.55
CA ILE A 20 -1.77 -5.54 5.89
C ILE A 20 -0.61 -5.59 4.90
N VAL A 21 -0.79 -4.96 3.73
CA VAL A 21 0.27 -4.77 2.74
C VAL A 21 0.59 -3.28 2.65
N ILE A 22 1.86 -2.93 2.83
CA ILE A 22 2.41 -1.59 2.66
C ILE A 22 3.33 -1.61 1.45
N GLY A 23 3.11 -0.70 0.52
CA GLY A 23 3.99 -0.60 -0.62
C GLY A 23 5.33 0.07 -0.28
N LEU A 24 6.38 -0.38 -0.96
CA LEU A 24 7.76 0.00 -0.78
C LEU A 24 8.27 0.65 -2.08
N PRO A 25 8.38 1.99 -2.14
CA PRO A 25 8.81 2.70 -3.33
C PRO A 25 10.33 2.56 -3.53
N LEU A 26 10.74 1.44 -4.12
CA LEU A 26 12.12 1.19 -4.51
C LEU A 26 12.49 2.02 -5.74
N ASN A 27 13.77 2.37 -5.83
CA ASN A 27 14.34 2.92 -7.06
C ASN A 27 14.29 1.88 -8.17
N MET A 28 14.41 2.32 -9.43
CA MET A 28 14.34 1.41 -10.59
C MET A 28 15.39 0.30 -10.57
N ASP A 29 16.56 0.55 -9.99
CA ASP A 29 17.65 -0.41 -9.78
C ASP A 29 17.42 -1.36 -8.59
N GLY A 30 16.29 -1.23 -7.87
CA GLY A 30 15.94 -2.02 -6.70
C GLY A 30 16.49 -1.48 -5.38
N THR A 31 17.20 -0.35 -5.37
CA THR A 31 17.75 0.23 -4.14
C THR A 31 16.69 0.98 -3.32
N GLU A 32 16.86 1.04 -2.00
CA GLU A 32 15.97 1.78 -1.10
C GLU A 32 16.37 3.27 -1.02
N GLY A 33 15.48 4.16 -1.45
CA GLY A 33 15.60 5.60 -1.19
C GLY A 33 15.02 6.01 0.18
N SER A 34 15.04 7.31 0.47
CA SER A 34 14.46 7.88 1.71
C SER A 34 12.96 7.56 1.88
N ALA A 35 12.22 7.46 0.76
CA ALA A 35 10.82 7.08 0.75
C ALA A 35 10.60 5.62 1.21
N ALA A 36 11.38 4.67 0.69
CA ALA A 36 11.33 3.26 1.10
C ALA A 36 11.68 3.09 2.59
N GLN A 37 12.71 3.80 3.06
CA GLN A 37 13.08 3.79 4.48
C GLN A 37 11.96 4.36 5.37
N SER A 38 11.26 5.40 4.90
CA SER A 38 10.14 5.99 5.63
C SER A 38 8.94 5.04 5.68
N ALA A 39 8.63 4.37 4.57
CA ALA A 39 7.58 3.35 4.49
C ALA A 39 7.88 2.17 5.44
N ARG A 40 9.12 1.69 5.48
CA ARG A 40 9.55 0.63 6.41
C ARG A 40 9.38 1.05 7.87
N LYS A 41 9.83 2.26 8.24
CA LYS A 41 9.64 2.77 9.61
C LYS A 41 8.17 2.93 9.98
N GLU A 42 7.31 3.27 9.03
CA GLU A 42 5.87 3.35 9.25
C GLU A 42 5.25 1.96 9.44
N ALA A 43 5.66 0.97 8.64
CA ALA A 43 5.28 -0.43 8.84
C ALA A 43 5.69 -0.92 10.24
N GLU A 44 6.92 -0.65 10.66
CA GLU A 44 7.42 -1.02 12.00
C GLU A 44 6.57 -0.38 13.12
N ARG A 45 6.26 0.92 13.00
CA ARG A 45 5.38 1.60 13.98
C ARG A 45 3.99 1.00 14.00
N MET A 46 3.38 0.82 12.83
CA MET A 46 2.02 0.28 12.70
C MET A 46 1.91 -1.14 13.25
N ALA A 47 2.94 -1.97 13.05
CA ALA A 47 3.01 -3.34 13.56
C ALA A 47 2.88 -3.43 15.09
N THR A 48 3.27 -2.37 15.82
CA THR A 48 3.11 -2.31 17.28
C THR A 48 1.66 -2.14 17.74
N VAL A 49 0.73 -1.86 16.82
CA VAL A 49 -0.66 -1.48 17.14
C VAL A 49 -1.69 -2.42 16.51
N VAL A 50 -1.49 -2.86 15.26
CA VAL A 50 -2.56 -3.51 14.46
C VAL A 50 -2.80 -4.99 14.78
N GLY A 51 -1.88 -5.67 15.47
CA GLY A 51 -2.06 -7.05 15.91
C GLY A 51 -2.04 -8.12 14.80
N VAL A 52 -1.87 -7.73 13.53
CA VAL A 52 -1.80 -8.63 12.37
C VAL A 52 -0.48 -8.45 11.62
N PRO A 53 -0.03 -9.46 10.84
CA PRO A 53 1.17 -9.34 10.02
C PRO A 53 1.10 -8.16 9.07
N ILE A 54 2.23 -7.43 8.96
CA ILE A 54 2.43 -6.40 7.95
C ILE A 54 3.47 -6.90 6.96
N HIS A 55 3.11 -6.90 5.68
CA HIS A 55 3.99 -7.21 4.56
C HIS A 55 4.37 -5.93 3.82
N VAL A 56 5.64 -5.85 3.41
CA VAL A 56 6.09 -4.79 2.49
C VAL A 56 6.20 -5.34 1.08
N HIS A 57 5.76 -4.58 0.08
CA HIS A 57 5.74 -5.03 -1.32
C HIS A 57 6.34 -4.00 -2.27
N ASP A 58 7.16 -4.43 -3.22
CA ASP A 58 7.83 -3.56 -4.19
C ASP A 58 6.84 -2.90 -5.16
N GLU A 59 6.89 -1.57 -5.24
CA GLU A 59 5.95 -0.72 -5.99
C GLU A 59 6.38 -0.29 -7.39
N ARG A 60 7.51 -0.78 -7.94
CA ARG A 60 8.13 -0.26 -9.20
C ARG A 60 7.23 -0.17 -10.46
N ARG A 61 5.97 -0.62 -10.43
CA ARG A 61 5.04 -0.59 -11.57
C ARG A 61 3.69 0.11 -11.29
N SER A 62 3.47 0.72 -10.12
CA SER A 62 2.14 1.25 -9.75
C SER A 62 1.70 2.49 -10.55
N THR A 63 2.63 3.22 -11.15
CA THR A 63 2.36 4.52 -11.80
C THR A 63 1.60 4.41 -13.13
N VAL A 64 1.79 3.33 -13.89
CA VAL A 64 1.19 3.18 -15.23
C VAL A 64 -0.33 2.92 -15.17
N GLU A 65 -0.81 2.24 -14.13
CA GLU A 65 -2.24 2.00 -13.94
C GLU A 65 -2.97 3.20 -13.31
N ALA A 66 -2.26 4.00 -12.49
CA ALA A 66 -2.80 5.24 -11.92
C ALA A 66 -3.07 6.33 -12.98
N ASP A 67 -2.27 6.36 -14.05
CA ASP A 67 -2.44 7.32 -15.16
C ASP A 67 -3.77 7.15 -15.91
N ARG A 68 -4.36 5.94 -15.93
CA ARG A 68 -5.69 5.72 -16.55
C ARG A 68 -6.82 6.43 -15.82
N VAL A 69 -6.69 6.58 -14.50
CA VAL A 69 -7.66 7.25 -13.62
C VAL A 69 -7.56 8.77 -13.75
N LEU A 70 -6.38 9.29 -14.11
CA LEU A 70 -6.15 10.72 -14.33
C LEU A 70 -6.90 11.29 -15.55
N MET A 71 -7.40 10.43 -16.44
CA MET A 71 -8.13 10.85 -17.66
C MET A 71 -9.58 11.31 -17.39
N GLU A 72 -10.10 11.13 -16.17
CA GLU A 72 -11.46 11.57 -15.82
C GLU A 72 -11.56 13.11 -15.67
N ARG A 73 -12.01 13.74 -16.76
CA ARG A 73 -12.24 15.18 -16.83
C ARG A 73 -13.51 15.54 -16.06
N ASN A 74 -13.36 15.97 -14.79
CA ASN A 74 -14.25 16.85 -14.01
C ASN A 74 -13.99 16.80 -12.49
N MET A 75 -12.94 16.12 -12.02
CA MET A 75 -12.62 16.03 -10.60
C MET A 75 -11.69 17.16 -10.13
N ASN A 76 -12.01 17.74 -8.96
CA ASN A 76 -11.11 18.64 -8.24
C ASN A 76 -9.87 17.88 -7.71
N ALA A 77 -8.82 18.61 -7.34
CA ALA A 77 -7.53 18.02 -6.95
C ALA A 77 -7.60 17.09 -5.74
N GLN A 78 -8.44 17.40 -4.74
CA GLN A 78 -8.57 16.60 -3.53
C GLN A 78 -9.27 15.27 -3.81
N THR A 79 -10.42 15.31 -4.51
CA THR A 79 -11.13 14.10 -4.92
C THR A 79 -10.23 13.24 -5.81
N ARG A 80 -9.50 13.88 -6.73
CA ARG A 80 -8.55 13.18 -7.59
C ARG A 80 -7.48 12.46 -6.79
N ARG A 81 -6.85 13.12 -5.82
CA ARG A 81 -5.84 12.51 -4.96
C ARG A 81 -6.39 11.30 -4.21
N GLY A 82 -7.59 11.43 -3.62
CA GLY A 82 -8.23 10.33 -2.91
C GLY A 82 -8.54 9.11 -3.81
N VAL A 83 -8.88 9.32 -5.08
CA VAL A 83 -9.08 8.21 -6.03
C VAL A 83 -7.75 7.59 -6.45
N ILE A 84 -6.72 8.40 -6.72
CA ILE A 84 -5.37 7.90 -7.02
C ILE A 84 -4.84 7.04 -5.87
N ASP A 85 -4.98 7.51 -4.63
CA ASP A 85 -4.48 6.79 -3.45
C ASP A 85 -5.17 5.42 -3.30
N LYS A 86 -6.50 5.35 -3.52
CA LYS A 86 -7.26 4.08 -3.49
C LYS A 86 -6.83 3.13 -4.61
N VAL A 87 -6.64 3.65 -5.81
CA VAL A 87 -6.23 2.86 -6.98
C VAL A 87 -4.82 2.31 -6.79
N ALA A 88 -3.90 3.15 -6.30
CA ALA A 88 -2.54 2.72 -5.97
C ALA A 88 -2.57 1.59 -4.92
N ALA A 89 -3.33 1.74 -3.84
CA ALA A 89 -3.48 0.70 -2.81
C ALA A 89 -4.02 -0.63 -3.40
N ALA A 90 -5.02 -0.57 -4.28
CA ALA A 90 -5.56 -1.77 -4.94
C ALA A 90 -4.53 -2.45 -5.86
N VAL A 91 -3.77 -1.67 -6.63
CA VAL A 91 -2.70 -2.19 -7.51
C VAL A 91 -1.58 -2.85 -6.70
N ILE A 92 -1.18 -2.27 -5.57
CA ILE A 92 -0.17 -2.84 -4.67
C ILE A 92 -0.65 -4.19 -4.13
N LEU A 93 -1.88 -4.24 -3.61
CA LEU A 93 -2.46 -5.46 -3.07
C LEU A 93 -2.54 -6.56 -4.13
N GLN A 94 -3.02 -6.22 -5.34
CA GLN A 94 -3.11 -7.17 -6.45
C GLN A 94 -1.74 -7.74 -6.82
N SER A 95 -0.72 -6.89 -6.95
CA SER A 95 0.67 -7.29 -7.24
C SER A 95 1.24 -8.23 -6.18
N TRP A 96 0.95 -7.98 -4.90
CA TRP A 96 1.37 -8.85 -3.79
C TRP A 96 0.66 -10.21 -3.82
N LEU A 97 -0.66 -10.23 -4.06
CA LEU A 97 -1.44 -11.47 -4.18
C LEU A 97 -0.95 -12.34 -5.34
N ASP A 98 -0.66 -11.74 -6.49
CA ASP A 98 -0.17 -12.47 -7.66
C ASP A 98 1.21 -13.08 -7.41
N THR A 99 2.11 -12.37 -6.71
CA THR A 99 3.40 -12.90 -6.29
C THR A 99 3.24 -14.16 -5.41
N ARG A 100 2.28 -14.17 -4.48
CA ARG A 100 2.01 -15.33 -3.61
C ARG A 100 1.38 -16.51 -4.35
N ARG A 101 0.48 -16.25 -5.32
CA ARG A 101 -0.11 -17.30 -6.16
C ARG A 101 0.95 -18.06 -6.95
N HIS A 102 1.96 -17.36 -7.46
CA HIS A 102 3.08 -17.98 -8.16
C HIS A 102 4.01 -18.78 -7.24
N GLN A 103 4.15 -18.40 -5.97
CA GLN A 103 4.96 -19.11 -4.98
C GLN A 103 4.30 -20.41 -4.46
N GLY A 104 2.96 -20.48 -4.47
CA GLY A 104 2.21 -21.68 -4.04
C GLY A 104 2.05 -22.78 -5.10
N SER A 105 2.62 -22.62 -6.29
CA SER A 105 2.55 -23.61 -7.39
C SER A 105 3.82 -24.47 -7.55
N LEU A 106 4.59 -24.65 -6.47
CA LEU A 106 5.77 -25.53 -6.41
C LEU A 106 5.59 -26.61 -5.34
#